data_AF-A0A1D3K927-F1
#
_entry.id   AF-A0A1D3K927-F1
#
_cell.length_a   1.000
_cell.length_b   1.000
_cell.length_c   1.000
_cell.angle_alpha   90.00
_cell.angle_beta   90.00
_cell.angle_gamma   90.00
#
_symmetry.space_group_name_H-M   'P 1'
#
loop_
_entity.id
_entity.type
_entity.pdbx_description
1 polymer ?
#
loop_
_entity_poly.entity_id
_entity_poly.type
_entity_poly.pdbx_seq_one_letter_code
_entity_poly.pdbx_strand_id
1 'polypeptide(L)'
;MPEHKKKTYREKISMLLEVKPGIGMDYLWVSAYQVTRWLNENDKDWLLSEITGNVKQKSSVEPVANDEDEKYATILIEGVENLYRITQKQVRVNISNMLALLPRKISRERATRKSFPLLSAQLELHLESLWHFRLRRFIWTISEIARLKLPPNSSSLRLLTTVPHVACQALINHFEWNLDGMVKDGIKVEVMLRNTGVSRQWEGPPGYDIPMGGNAYMEMIASNSKL
;
A
#
# COMPACT_ATOMS: atom_id res chain seq x y z
N MET A 1 31.10 17.51 -34.46
CA MET A 1 29.62 17.41 -34.58
C MET A 1 28.91 17.49 -33.21
N PRO A 2 28.93 18.63 -32.47
CA PRO A 2 28.40 18.63 -31.09
C PRO A 2 27.23 19.61 -30.79
N GLU A 3 27.18 20.79 -31.41
CA GLU A 3 26.29 21.90 -30.97
C GLU A 3 24.81 21.64 -31.21
N HIS A 4 24.45 21.07 -32.37
CA HIS A 4 23.06 20.77 -32.68
C HIS A 4 22.46 19.71 -31.73
N LYS A 5 23.24 18.68 -31.37
CA LYS A 5 22.80 17.65 -30.42
C LYS A 5 22.67 18.22 -29.01
N LYS A 6 23.61 19.07 -28.60
CA LYS A 6 23.58 19.78 -27.31
C LYS A 6 22.31 20.61 -27.17
N LYS A 7 21.96 21.41 -28.18
CA LYS A 7 20.75 22.26 -28.18
C LYS A 7 19.46 21.42 -28.08
N THR A 8 19.32 20.38 -28.89
CA THR A 8 18.14 19.49 -28.85
C THR A 8 18.00 18.77 -27.50
N TYR A 9 19.11 18.39 -26.88
CA TYR A 9 19.11 17.73 -25.58
C TYR A 9 18.75 18.69 -24.44
N ARG A 10 19.26 19.93 -24.49
CA ARG A 10 18.85 20.99 -23.56
C ARG A 10 17.36 21.29 -23.65
N GLU A 11 16.84 21.49 -24.86
CA GLU A 11 15.40 21.74 -25.11
C GLU A 11 14.51 20.63 -24.56
N LYS A 12 14.93 19.36 -24.72
CA LYS A 12 14.18 18.21 -24.20
C LYS A 12 14.14 18.16 -22.67
N ILE A 13 15.23 18.52 -21.99
CA ILE A 13 15.24 18.62 -20.52
C ILE A 13 14.42 19.81 -20.04
N SER A 14 14.53 20.97 -20.70
CA SER A 14 13.72 22.16 -20.37
C SER A 14 12.22 21.88 -20.51
N MET A 15 11.77 21.23 -21.58
CA MET A 15 10.36 20.81 -21.72
C MET A 15 9.90 19.87 -20.59
N LEU A 16 10.75 18.93 -20.15
CA LEU A 16 10.40 18.03 -19.05
C LEU A 16 10.29 18.78 -17.71
N LEU A 17 11.18 19.75 -17.50
CA LEU A 17 11.18 20.61 -16.31
C LEU A 17 9.98 21.57 -16.30
N GLU A 18 9.53 22.06 -17.46
CA GLU A 18 8.33 22.89 -17.61
C GLU A 18 7.05 22.09 -17.36
N VAL A 19 6.93 20.89 -17.95
CA VAL A 19 5.74 20.03 -17.79
C VAL A 19 5.58 19.54 -16.35
N LYS A 20 6.69 19.34 -15.63
CA LYS A 20 6.66 18.89 -14.23
C LYS A 20 7.70 19.65 -13.38
N PRO A 21 7.34 20.82 -12.83
CA PRO A 21 8.26 21.62 -12.03
C PRO A 21 8.70 20.90 -10.75
N GLY A 22 10.01 20.86 -10.49
CA GLY A 22 10.61 20.24 -9.31
C GLY A 22 11.00 18.76 -9.46
N ILE A 23 11.12 18.25 -10.68
CA ILE A 23 11.74 16.94 -10.94
C ILE A 23 13.26 17.01 -10.70
N GLY A 24 13.78 16.00 -10.00
CA GLY A 24 15.21 15.82 -9.75
C GLY A 24 15.89 14.93 -10.77
N MET A 25 17.20 14.79 -10.62
CA MET A 25 18.06 13.98 -11.50
C MET A 25 17.56 12.54 -11.67
N ASP A 26 17.06 11.92 -10.59
CA ASP A 26 16.52 10.55 -10.59
C ASP A 26 15.37 10.37 -11.58
N TYR A 27 14.49 11.36 -11.69
CA TYR A 27 13.39 11.32 -12.63
C TYR A 27 13.88 11.44 -14.07
N LEU A 28 14.87 12.31 -14.32
CA LEU A 28 15.47 12.49 -15.65
C LEU A 28 16.20 11.23 -16.13
N TRP A 29 16.81 10.46 -15.21
CA TRP A 29 17.39 9.16 -15.53
C TRP A 29 16.33 8.15 -16.00
N VAL A 30 15.15 8.16 -15.39
CA VAL A 30 14.04 7.25 -15.76
C VAL A 30 13.34 7.71 -17.04
N SER A 31 13.06 9.02 -17.18
CA SER A 31 12.23 9.54 -18.27
C SER A 31 13.01 9.90 -19.54
N ALA A 32 14.30 10.19 -19.42
CA ALA A 32 15.12 10.72 -20.52
C ALA A 32 16.57 10.21 -20.50
N TYR A 33 16.77 8.93 -20.14
CA TYR A 33 18.07 8.31 -19.91
C TYR A 33 19.19 8.73 -20.87
N GLN A 34 19.01 8.58 -22.18
CA GLN A 34 20.05 8.89 -23.18
C GLN A 34 20.44 10.37 -23.21
N VAL A 35 19.48 11.26 -22.99
CA VAL A 35 19.67 12.71 -22.98
C VAL A 35 20.37 13.13 -21.68
N THR A 36 19.90 12.58 -20.56
CA THR A 36 20.47 12.79 -19.23
C THR A 36 21.90 12.29 -19.15
N ARG A 37 22.18 11.09 -19.69
CA ARG A 37 23.53 10.53 -19.77
C ARG A 37 24.48 11.43 -20.55
N TRP A 38 24.07 11.83 -21.76
CA TRP A 38 24.92 12.64 -22.62
C TRP A 38 25.22 14.01 -22.01
N LEU A 39 24.21 14.68 -21.45
CA LEU A 39 24.39 15.97 -20.77
C LEU A 39 25.21 15.85 -19.49
N ASN A 40 25.05 14.77 -18.73
CA ASN A 40 25.88 14.52 -17.54
C ASN A 40 27.36 14.28 -17.89
N GLU A 41 27.64 13.69 -19.06
CA GLU A 41 29.00 13.44 -19.55
C GLU A 41 29.63 14.67 -20.24
N ASN A 42 28.83 15.56 -20.86
CA ASN A 42 29.33 16.63 -21.74
C ASN A 42 28.95 18.07 -21.32
N ASP A 43 27.99 18.25 -20.41
CA ASP A 43 27.41 19.56 -20.06
C ASP A 43 26.77 19.57 -18.66
N LYS A 44 27.47 18.94 -17.71
CA LYS A 44 26.97 18.64 -16.36
C LYS A 44 26.60 19.90 -15.57
N ASP A 45 27.38 20.96 -15.70
CA ASP A 45 27.17 22.20 -14.96
C ASP A 45 25.87 22.90 -15.38
N TRP A 46 25.56 22.89 -16.68
CA TRP A 46 24.28 23.40 -17.19
C TRP A 46 23.12 22.56 -16.65
N LEU A 47 23.22 21.22 -16.72
CA LEU A 47 22.17 20.32 -16.26
C LEU A 47 21.87 20.50 -14.76
N LEU A 48 22.90 20.59 -13.93
CA LEU A 48 22.74 20.80 -12.48
C LEU A 48 22.21 22.21 -12.17
N SER A 49 22.67 23.24 -12.89
CA SER A 49 22.16 24.61 -12.74
C SER A 49 20.67 24.70 -13.07
N GLU A 50 20.22 24.02 -14.14
CA GLU A 50 18.83 24.05 -14.57
C GLU A 50 17.90 23.33 -13.58
N ILE A 51 18.33 22.18 -13.07
CA ILE A 51 17.62 21.43 -12.02
C ILE A 51 17.54 22.27 -10.74
N THR A 52 18.66 22.87 -10.32
CA THR A 52 18.75 23.60 -9.04
C THR A 52 18.07 24.97 -9.09
N GLY A 53 18.11 25.65 -10.25
CA GLY A 53 17.45 26.94 -10.49
C GLY A 53 15.92 26.83 -10.38
N ASN A 54 15.35 25.75 -10.92
CA ASN A 54 13.92 25.46 -10.83
C ASN A 54 13.50 25.06 -9.39
N VAL A 55 14.40 24.44 -8.62
CA VAL A 55 14.18 24.18 -7.18
C VAL A 55 14.16 25.48 -6.36
N LYS A 56 14.96 26.50 -6.71
CA LYS A 56 15.01 27.79 -6.00
C LYS A 56 13.77 28.66 -6.19
N GLN A 57 13.02 28.53 -7.30
CA GLN A 57 11.70 29.16 -7.46
C GLN A 57 10.61 28.59 -6.54
N LYS A 58 10.93 27.54 -5.78
CA LYS A 58 10.04 26.92 -4.79
C LYS A 58 10.46 27.25 -3.35
N SER A 59 10.91 28.48 -3.08
CA SER A 59 11.10 28.94 -1.71
C SER A 59 9.83 29.63 -1.17
N SER A 60 9.29 29.02 -0.12
CA SER A 60 8.34 29.53 0.89
C SER A 60 6.97 30.04 0.44
N VAL A 61 6.08 29.14 0.02
CA VAL A 61 4.69 29.23 0.49
C VAL A 61 4.55 28.14 1.54
N GLU A 62 4.45 28.54 2.81
CA GLU A 62 4.09 27.60 3.87
C GLU A 62 2.79 26.88 3.45
N PRO A 63 2.72 25.55 3.54
CA PRO A 63 1.53 24.82 3.17
C PRO A 63 0.44 25.18 4.18
N VAL A 64 -0.43 26.12 3.81
CA VAL A 64 -1.67 26.38 4.53
C VAL A 64 -2.48 25.09 4.49
N ALA A 65 -2.94 24.65 5.66
CA ALA A 65 -3.82 23.49 5.77
C ALA A 65 -5.01 23.68 4.84
N ASN A 66 -5.39 22.64 4.11
CA ASN A 66 -6.49 22.74 3.17
C ASN A 66 -7.81 22.89 3.93
N ASP A 67 -8.67 23.80 3.48
CA ASP A 67 -9.97 24.07 4.12
C ASP A 67 -10.89 22.82 4.21
N GLU A 68 -10.67 21.82 3.35
CA GLU A 68 -11.45 20.58 3.34
C GLU A 68 -10.90 19.49 4.30
N ASP A 69 -9.80 19.74 5.03
CA ASP A 69 -9.14 18.72 5.87
C ASP A 69 -10.06 18.14 6.94
N GLU A 70 -10.75 19.00 7.69
CA GLU A 70 -11.70 18.57 8.73
C GLU A 70 -12.86 17.76 8.12
N LYS A 71 -13.41 18.24 7.01
CA LYS A 71 -14.49 17.56 6.29
C LYS A 71 -14.07 16.18 5.79
N TYR A 72 -12.88 16.05 5.22
CA TYR A 72 -12.36 14.76 4.77
C TYR A 72 -12.03 13.82 5.94
N ALA A 73 -11.51 14.34 7.05
CA ALA A 73 -11.30 13.56 8.25
C ALA A 73 -12.62 12.97 8.79
N THR A 74 -13.69 13.77 8.85
CA THR A 74 -15.02 13.32 9.27
C THR A 74 -15.60 12.24 8.34
N ILE A 75 -15.55 12.47 7.02
CA ILE A 75 -16.01 11.47 6.04
C ILE A 75 -15.25 10.14 6.19
N LEU A 76 -13.95 10.19 6.45
CA LEU A 76 -13.15 8.99 6.68
C LEU A 76 -13.60 8.27 7.95
N ILE A 77 -13.76 8.97 9.08
CA ILE A 77 -14.19 8.36 10.36
C ILE A 77 -15.56 7.67 10.20
N GLU A 78 -16.51 8.32 9.52
CA GLU A 78 -17.85 7.75 9.29
C GLU A 78 -17.81 6.53 8.35
N GLY A 79 -16.94 6.56 7.34
CA GLY A 79 -16.88 5.52 6.32
C GLY A 79 -15.99 4.32 6.67
N VAL A 80 -14.97 4.50 7.50
CA VAL A 80 -13.90 3.50 7.68
C VAL A 80 -14.38 2.23 8.37
N GLU A 81 -15.35 2.33 9.29
CA GLU A 81 -15.93 1.16 9.96
C GLU A 81 -16.64 0.21 8.97
N ASN A 82 -17.18 0.74 7.87
CA ASN A 82 -17.73 -0.09 6.80
C ASN A 82 -16.66 -0.93 6.08
N LEU A 83 -15.42 -0.44 5.98
CA LEU A 83 -14.32 -1.18 5.35
C LEU A 83 -13.86 -2.37 6.22
N TYR A 84 -14.02 -2.29 7.54
CA TYR A 84 -13.69 -3.39 8.45
C TYR A 84 -14.71 -4.52 8.46
N ARG A 85 -15.93 -4.29 7.97
CA ARG A 85 -17.00 -5.30 7.98
C ARG A 85 -16.56 -6.61 7.34
N ILE A 86 -16.82 -7.71 8.04
CA ILE A 86 -16.49 -9.06 7.59
C ILE A 86 -17.55 -9.54 6.58
N THR A 87 -17.23 -9.47 5.29
CA THR A 87 -18.13 -9.83 4.18
C THR A 87 -17.43 -10.70 3.12
N GLN A 88 -18.17 -11.11 2.07
CA GLN A 88 -17.58 -11.82 0.92
C GLN A 88 -16.58 -10.98 0.13
N LYS A 89 -16.68 -9.65 0.13
CA LYS A 89 -15.79 -8.74 -0.62
C LYS A 89 -15.04 -7.79 0.31
N GLN A 90 -14.38 -8.36 1.33
CA GLN A 90 -13.49 -7.59 2.19
C GLN A 90 -12.32 -7.00 1.40
N VAL A 91 -12.04 -5.74 1.71
CA VAL A 91 -10.84 -5.03 1.31
C VAL A 91 -9.99 -4.75 2.55
N ARG A 92 -8.67 -4.65 2.37
CA ARG A 92 -7.79 -4.20 3.44
C ARG A 92 -7.97 -2.71 3.66
N VAL A 93 -8.04 -2.27 4.91
CA VAL A 93 -8.09 -0.85 5.26
C VAL A 93 -6.67 -0.26 5.17
N ASN A 94 -6.27 0.04 3.94
CA ASN A 94 -5.01 0.72 3.61
C ASN A 94 -5.30 2.17 3.19
N ILE A 95 -4.25 2.99 3.10
CA ILE A 95 -4.37 4.42 2.74
C ILE A 95 -5.15 4.60 1.43
N SER A 96 -4.86 3.81 0.39
CA SER A 96 -5.53 3.95 -0.91
C SER A 96 -7.03 3.67 -0.83
N ASN A 97 -7.44 2.63 -0.09
CA ASN A 97 -8.85 2.27 0.08
C ASN A 97 -9.59 3.26 0.99
N MET A 98 -8.91 3.83 2.00
CA MET A 98 -9.48 4.91 2.82
C MET A 98 -9.66 6.19 2.02
N LEU A 99 -8.66 6.60 1.22
CA LEU A 99 -8.77 7.77 0.34
C LEU A 99 -9.85 7.60 -0.73
N ALA A 100 -10.20 6.37 -1.10
CA ALA A 100 -11.30 6.10 -2.03
C ALA A 100 -12.69 6.38 -1.44
N LEU A 101 -12.81 6.58 -0.12
CA LEU A 101 -14.05 7.03 0.52
C LEU A 101 -14.33 8.52 0.28
N LEU A 102 -13.29 9.30 -0.07
CA LEU A 102 -13.41 10.75 -0.21
C LEU A 102 -14.16 11.12 -1.49
N PRO A 103 -14.98 12.19 -1.47
CA PRO A 103 -15.79 12.60 -2.62
C PRO A 103 -14.93 13.08 -3.80
N ARG A 104 -13.73 13.62 -3.52
CA ARG A 104 -12.73 13.97 -4.52
C ARG A 104 -11.52 13.09 -4.35
N LYS A 105 -11.05 12.52 -5.47
CA LYS A 105 -9.84 11.69 -5.47
C LYS A 105 -8.62 12.54 -5.09
N ILE A 106 -8.09 12.29 -3.90
CA ILE A 106 -6.81 12.84 -3.45
C ILE A 106 -5.75 11.77 -3.69
N SER A 107 -4.65 12.14 -4.35
CA SER A 107 -3.52 11.22 -4.50
C SER A 107 -2.82 11.06 -3.15
N ARG A 108 -2.22 9.88 -2.91
CA ARG A 108 -1.51 9.61 -1.66
C ARG A 108 -0.40 10.64 -1.39
N GLU A 109 0.26 11.11 -2.44
CA GLU A 109 1.34 12.10 -2.38
C GLU A 109 0.83 13.49 -2.01
N ARG A 110 -0.48 13.75 -2.18
CA ARG A 110 -1.12 15.02 -1.82
C ARG A 110 -1.73 14.98 -0.42
N ALA A 111 -2.18 13.81 0.04
CA ALA A 111 -2.67 13.58 1.41
C ALA A 111 -1.50 13.52 2.41
N THR A 112 -0.74 14.60 2.52
CA THR A 112 0.39 14.72 3.43
C THR A 112 -0.02 15.42 4.72
N ARG A 113 0.69 15.15 5.83
CA ARG A 113 0.50 15.84 7.12
C ARG A 113 0.61 17.36 7.03
N LYS A 114 1.26 17.89 5.99
CA LYS A 114 1.41 19.34 5.76
C LYS A 114 0.15 19.96 5.16
N SER A 115 -0.49 19.28 4.22
CA SER A 115 -1.67 19.82 3.51
C SER A 115 -2.99 19.37 4.14
N PHE A 116 -2.99 18.22 4.80
CA PHE A 116 -4.15 17.57 5.40
C PHE A 116 -3.79 16.90 6.74
N PRO A 117 -3.44 17.67 7.79
CA PRO A 117 -2.99 17.12 9.07
C PRO A 117 -4.03 16.21 9.74
N LEU A 118 -5.31 16.59 9.78
CA LEU A 118 -6.36 15.81 10.44
C LEU A 118 -6.64 14.51 9.67
N LEU A 119 -6.83 14.60 8.34
CA LEU A 119 -7.03 13.41 7.51
C LEU A 119 -5.84 12.47 7.61
N SER A 120 -4.60 12.99 7.59
CA SER A 120 -3.39 12.17 7.71
C SER A 120 -3.32 11.43 9.04
N ALA A 121 -3.66 12.10 10.15
CA ALA A 121 -3.73 11.45 11.46
C ALA A 121 -4.76 10.31 11.48
N GLN A 122 -5.93 10.52 10.88
CA GLN A 122 -6.96 9.48 10.78
C GLN A 122 -6.54 8.31 9.88
N LEU A 123 -5.88 8.59 8.76
CA LEU A 123 -5.34 7.55 7.87
C LEU A 123 -4.33 6.64 8.59
N GLU A 124 -3.51 7.19 9.47
CA GLU A 124 -2.55 6.40 10.25
C GLU A 124 -3.24 5.62 11.37
N LEU A 125 -4.16 6.26 12.09
CA LEU A 125 -4.93 5.64 13.18
C LEU A 125 -5.69 4.39 12.71
N HIS A 126 -6.30 4.47 11.53
CA HIS A 126 -7.12 3.40 10.96
C HIS A 126 -6.33 2.46 10.01
N LEU A 127 -5.00 2.57 9.95
CA LEU A 127 -4.23 1.68 9.11
C LEU A 127 -4.33 0.24 9.62
N GLU A 128 -4.80 -0.66 8.77
CA GLU A 128 -4.88 -2.08 9.06
C GLU A 128 -3.62 -2.80 8.57
N SER A 129 -3.06 -3.66 9.42
CA SER A 129 -1.95 -4.54 9.04
C SER A 129 -2.40 -5.57 7.99
N LEU A 130 -1.43 -6.16 7.28
CA LEU A 130 -1.75 -7.24 6.35
C LEU A 130 -2.28 -8.49 7.09
N TRP A 131 -1.76 -8.76 8.29
CA TRP A 131 -2.14 -9.91 9.09
C TRP A 131 -3.53 -9.81 9.69
N HIS A 132 -3.91 -8.64 10.20
CA HIS A 132 -5.27 -8.41 10.66
C HIS A 132 -6.29 -8.56 9.51
N PHE A 133 -5.96 -8.05 8.32
CA PHE A 133 -6.80 -8.27 7.13
C PHE A 133 -6.94 -9.77 6.79
N ARG A 134 -5.83 -10.52 6.81
CA ARG A 134 -5.84 -11.98 6.57
C ARG A 134 -6.69 -12.71 7.61
N LEU A 135 -6.60 -12.30 8.88
CA LEU A 135 -7.39 -12.84 9.98
C LEU A 135 -8.88 -12.63 9.75
N ARG A 136 -9.33 -11.41 9.46
CA ARG A 136 -10.75 -11.13 9.12
C ARG A 136 -11.22 -11.99 7.95
N ARG A 137 -10.36 -12.14 6.95
CA ARG A 137 -10.67 -12.96 5.78
C ARG A 137 -10.80 -14.43 6.10
N PHE A 138 -9.89 -14.95 6.90
CA PHE A 138 -9.88 -16.33 7.33
C PHE A 138 -11.13 -16.65 8.17
N ILE A 139 -11.47 -15.81 9.15
CA ILE A 139 -12.69 -15.96 9.98
C ILE A 139 -13.94 -16.02 9.10
N TRP A 140 -14.05 -15.12 8.12
CA TRP A 140 -15.14 -15.18 7.15
C TRP A 140 -15.16 -16.50 6.37
N THR A 141 -13.99 -16.97 5.89
CA THR A 141 -13.90 -18.24 5.17
C THR A 141 -14.40 -19.41 6.01
N ILE A 142 -13.99 -19.52 7.28
CA ILE A 142 -14.47 -20.64 8.12
C ILE A 142 -15.97 -20.52 8.36
N SER A 143 -16.50 -19.30 8.53
CA SER A 143 -17.95 -19.11 8.66
C SER A 143 -18.71 -19.58 7.42
N GLU A 144 -18.14 -19.39 6.22
CA GLU A 144 -18.74 -19.89 4.98
C GLU A 144 -18.59 -21.41 4.82
N ILE A 145 -17.47 -21.99 5.24
CA ILE A 145 -17.31 -23.46 5.29
C ILE A 145 -18.41 -24.06 6.17
N ALA A 146 -18.66 -23.48 7.34
CA ALA A 146 -19.74 -23.90 8.23
C ALA A 146 -21.12 -23.74 7.59
N ARG A 147 -21.41 -22.56 7.01
CA ARG A 147 -22.69 -22.27 6.35
C ARG A 147 -22.96 -23.21 5.17
N LEU A 148 -21.93 -23.55 4.39
CA LEU A 148 -22.01 -24.42 3.22
C LEU A 148 -21.87 -25.91 3.56
N LYS A 149 -21.63 -26.26 4.83
CA LYS A 149 -21.40 -27.65 5.29
C LYS A 149 -20.26 -28.34 4.54
N LEU A 150 -19.21 -27.59 4.23
CA LEU A 150 -18.00 -28.13 3.59
C LEU A 150 -17.04 -28.69 4.64
N PRO A 151 -16.20 -29.67 4.29
CA PRO A 151 -15.16 -30.14 5.20
C PRO A 151 -14.11 -29.03 5.44
N PRO A 152 -13.64 -28.79 6.67
CA PRO A 152 -12.64 -27.76 7.00
C PRO A 152 -11.22 -28.17 6.62
N ASN A 153 -11.00 -28.55 5.36
CA ASN A 153 -9.71 -28.98 4.85
C ASN A 153 -9.09 -27.94 3.90
N SER A 154 -7.84 -28.21 3.50
CA SER A 154 -7.07 -27.31 2.62
C SER A 154 -7.76 -27.04 1.27
N SER A 155 -8.56 -27.97 0.76
CA SER A 155 -9.27 -27.81 -0.51
C SER A 155 -10.41 -26.80 -0.38
N SER A 156 -11.25 -26.92 0.65
CA SER A 156 -12.32 -25.97 0.94
C SER A 156 -11.79 -24.57 1.26
N LEU A 157 -10.70 -24.50 2.04
CA LEU A 157 -10.02 -23.25 2.32
C LEU A 157 -9.56 -22.58 1.02
N ARG A 158 -8.84 -23.31 0.15
CA ARG A 158 -8.33 -22.79 -1.13
C ARG A 158 -9.44 -22.34 -2.07
N LEU A 159 -10.59 -23.00 -2.04
CA LEU A 159 -11.75 -22.65 -2.87
C LEU A 159 -12.36 -21.30 -2.45
N LEU A 160 -12.38 -21.01 -1.14
CA LEU A 160 -13.13 -19.89 -0.58
C LEU A 160 -12.25 -18.70 -0.14
N THR A 161 -10.96 -18.92 0.10
CA THR A 161 -10.06 -17.89 0.62
C THR A 161 -9.03 -17.44 -0.41
N THR A 162 -8.71 -16.15 -0.36
CA THR A 162 -7.56 -15.57 -1.07
C THR A 162 -6.33 -15.46 -0.16
N VAL A 163 -6.44 -15.92 1.09
CA VAL A 163 -5.33 -15.92 2.05
C VAL A 163 -4.35 -17.06 1.69
N PRO A 164 -3.02 -16.79 1.63
CA PRO A 164 -2.04 -17.83 1.38
C PRO A 164 -2.14 -18.97 2.39
N HIS A 165 -1.98 -20.22 1.93
CA HIS A 165 -2.09 -21.41 2.80
C HIS A 165 -1.17 -21.35 4.02
N VAL A 166 0.07 -20.86 3.86
CA VAL A 166 1.02 -20.66 4.95
C VAL A 166 0.46 -19.69 6.00
N ALA A 167 -0.20 -18.61 5.58
CA ALA A 167 -0.84 -17.67 6.50
C ALA A 167 -2.04 -18.30 7.21
N CYS A 168 -2.85 -19.12 6.52
CA CYS A 168 -3.92 -19.88 7.16
C CYS A 168 -3.38 -20.79 8.27
N GLN A 169 -2.31 -21.54 7.99
CA GLN A 169 -1.70 -22.41 9.00
C GLN A 169 -1.10 -21.64 10.17
N ALA A 170 -0.44 -20.51 9.90
CA ALA A 170 0.06 -19.63 10.95
C ALA A 170 -1.05 -19.17 11.90
N LEU A 171 -2.21 -18.77 11.35
CA LEU A 171 -3.36 -18.35 12.16
C LEU A 171 -3.94 -19.51 12.97
N ILE A 172 -4.13 -20.68 12.35
CA ILE A 172 -4.65 -21.87 13.02
C ILE A 172 -3.77 -22.27 14.20
N ASN A 173 -2.45 -22.32 13.99
CA ASN A 173 -1.50 -22.71 15.02
C ASN A 173 -1.40 -21.65 16.13
N HIS A 174 -1.35 -20.37 15.77
CA HIS A 174 -1.20 -19.28 16.74
C HIS A 174 -2.37 -19.17 17.71
N PHE A 175 -3.59 -19.35 17.20
CA PHE A 175 -4.82 -19.30 18.01
C PHE A 175 -5.28 -20.69 18.49
N GLU A 176 -4.49 -21.73 18.23
CA GLU A 176 -4.78 -23.13 18.59
C GLU A 176 -6.19 -23.57 18.17
N TRP A 177 -6.61 -23.17 16.97
CA TRP A 177 -7.97 -23.35 16.51
C TRP A 177 -8.27 -24.78 16.05
N ASN A 178 -9.26 -25.39 16.67
CA ASN A 178 -9.88 -26.63 16.20
C ASN A 178 -10.96 -26.32 15.14
N LEU A 179 -10.59 -26.41 13.86
CA LEU A 179 -11.50 -26.07 12.77
C LEU A 179 -12.75 -26.95 12.71
N ASP A 180 -12.64 -28.24 13.01
CA ASP A 180 -13.79 -29.15 13.03
C ASP A 180 -14.81 -28.74 14.10
N GLY A 181 -14.33 -28.40 15.30
CA GLY A 181 -15.17 -27.87 16.38
C GLY A 181 -15.83 -26.56 15.98
N MET A 182 -15.05 -25.63 15.44
CA MET A 182 -15.56 -24.31 15.03
C MET A 182 -16.63 -24.40 13.93
N VAL A 183 -16.44 -25.28 12.94
CA VAL A 183 -17.42 -25.49 11.87
C VAL A 183 -18.70 -26.12 12.40
N LYS A 184 -18.58 -27.06 13.35
CA LYS A 184 -19.72 -27.73 13.99
C LYS A 184 -20.54 -26.77 14.85
N ASP A 185 -19.89 -25.92 15.63
CA ASP A 185 -20.54 -24.99 16.57
C ASP A 185 -21.13 -23.76 15.86
N GLY A 186 -20.65 -23.47 14.65
CA GLY A 186 -21.02 -22.31 13.89
C GLY A 186 -20.29 -21.04 14.34
N ILE A 187 -20.05 -20.13 13.39
CA ILE A 187 -19.15 -18.98 13.62
C ILE A 187 -19.92 -17.68 13.55
N LYS A 188 -19.93 -16.94 14.67
CA LYS A 188 -20.29 -15.52 14.72
C LYS A 188 -19.02 -14.69 14.47
N VAL A 189 -18.84 -14.25 13.23
CA VAL A 189 -17.58 -13.64 12.75
C VAL A 189 -17.06 -12.49 13.62
N GLU A 190 -17.93 -11.57 14.03
CA GLU A 190 -17.55 -10.41 14.84
C GLU A 190 -17.15 -10.78 16.27
N VAL A 191 -17.83 -11.78 16.86
CA VAL A 191 -17.49 -12.29 18.19
C VAL A 191 -16.15 -13.02 18.13
N MET A 192 -15.94 -13.83 17.10
CA MET A 192 -14.70 -14.55 16.91
C MET A 192 -13.50 -13.62 16.73
N LEU A 193 -13.62 -12.58 15.89
CA LEU A 193 -12.56 -11.60 15.72
C LEU A 193 -12.26 -10.89 17.05
N ARG A 194 -13.29 -10.45 17.77
CA ARG A 194 -13.10 -9.79 19.08
C ARG A 194 -12.37 -10.68 20.08
N ASN A 195 -12.70 -11.97 20.12
CA ASN A 195 -12.10 -12.93 21.06
C ASN A 195 -10.61 -13.21 20.77
N THR A 196 -10.12 -12.90 19.57
CA THR A 196 -8.67 -13.00 19.30
C THR A 196 -7.84 -11.98 20.08
N GLY A 197 -8.46 -10.87 20.51
CA GLY A 197 -7.80 -9.80 21.27
C GLY A 197 -6.72 -9.04 20.50
N VAL A 198 -6.52 -9.30 19.22
CA VAL A 198 -5.46 -8.65 18.43
C VAL A 198 -5.90 -7.27 17.93
N SER A 199 -4.95 -6.33 17.84
CA SER A 199 -5.21 -5.00 17.30
C SER A 199 -5.30 -5.00 15.78
N ARG A 200 -5.88 -3.94 15.22
CA ARG A 200 -5.93 -3.71 13.76
C ARG A 200 -4.52 -3.61 13.13
N GLN A 201 -3.54 -3.21 13.94
CA GLN A 201 -2.13 -3.06 13.56
C GLN A 201 -1.30 -4.32 13.84
N TRP A 202 -1.89 -5.41 14.33
CA TRP A 202 -1.18 -6.63 14.71
C TRP A 202 -0.32 -7.17 13.55
N GLU A 203 0.98 -7.32 13.79
CA GLU A 203 1.96 -7.71 12.76
C GLU A 203 2.00 -9.21 12.47
N GLY A 204 1.11 -9.99 13.10
CA GLY A 204 0.96 -11.42 12.88
C GLY A 204 1.58 -12.28 13.97
N PRO A 205 1.49 -13.61 13.83
CA PRO A 205 2.08 -14.54 14.78
C PRO A 205 3.61 -14.41 14.79
N PRO A 206 4.27 -14.56 15.96
CA PRO A 206 5.72 -14.52 16.05
C PRO A 206 6.35 -15.63 15.19
N GLY A 207 7.46 -15.33 14.52
CA GLY A 207 8.20 -16.29 13.69
C GLY A 207 7.69 -16.43 12.25
N TYR A 208 6.73 -15.61 11.82
CA TYR A 208 6.16 -15.62 10.47
C TYR A 208 6.52 -14.37 9.64
N ASP A 209 7.78 -13.93 9.72
CA ASP A 209 8.35 -12.83 8.93
C ASP A 209 8.66 -13.22 7.47
N ILE A 210 8.22 -14.40 7.05
CA ILE A 210 8.55 -14.99 5.75
C ILE A 210 7.74 -14.29 4.65
N PRO A 211 8.34 -13.94 3.49
CA PRO A 211 7.59 -13.46 2.34
C PRO A 211 6.58 -14.52 1.87
N MET A 212 5.29 -14.20 1.95
CA MET A 212 4.19 -15.10 1.54
C MET A 212 3.67 -14.77 0.12
N GLY A 213 4.52 -14.14 -0.70
CA GLY A 213 4.27 -13.76 -2.09
C GLY A 213 4.68 -14.85 -3.08
N GLY A 214 4.18 -14.76 -4.32
CA GLY A 214 4.16 -15.85 -5.31
C GLY A 214 5.49 -16.58 -5.52
N ASN A 215 5.42 -17.90 -5.68
CA ASN A 215 6.55 -18.83 -5.90
C ASN A 215 7.61 -18.31 -6.89
N ALA A 216 7.22 -17.51 -7.90
CA ALA A 216 8.12 -16.91 -8.87
C ALA A 216 9.17 -15.96 -8.27
N TYR A 217 8.87 -15.25 -7.17
CA TYR A 217 9.84 -14.38 -6.51
C TYR A 217 10.73 -15.15 -5.51
N MET A 218 10.19 -16.21 -4.92
CA MET A 218 10.93 -17.03 -3.94
C MET A 218 12.05 -17.83 -4.60
N GLU A 219 11.86 -18.35 -5.83
CA GLU A 219 12.93 -18.96 -6.62
C GLU A 219 14.07 -17.98 -6.93
N MET A 220 13.74 -16.71 -7.17
CA MET A 220 14.73 -15.67 -7.45
C MET A 220 15.59 -15.33 -6.23
N ILE A 221 14.99 -15.23 -5.04
CA ILE A 221 15.72 -14.97 -3.78
C ILE A 221 16.58 -16.18 -3.39
N ALA A 222 16.07 -17.41 -3.54
CA ALA A 222 16.81 -18.64 -3.27
C ALA A 222 18.00 -18.83 -4.23
N SER A 223 17.88 -18.36 -5.48
CA SER A 223 18.96 -18.40 -6.47
C SER A 223 20.04 -17.36 -6.21
N ASN A 224 19.68 -16.18 -5.68
CA ASN A 224 20.64 -15.11 -5.37
C ASN A 224 21.37 -15.30 -4.03
N SER A 225 20.89 -16.19 -3.16
CA SER A 225 21.54 -16.49 -1.87
C SER A 225 22.61 -17.58 -1.97
N LYS A 226 22.91 -18.05 -3.19
CA LYS A 226 23.91 -19.09 -3.50
C LYS A 226 25.17 -18.55 -4.20
N LEU A 227 25.38 -17.23 -4.19
CA LEU A 227 26.60 -16.58 -4.69
C LEU A 227 27.40 -16.00 -3.53
#